data_AF-A0A945JWJ7-F1
#
_entry.id   AF-A0A945JWJ7-F1
#
_cell.length_a   1.000
_cell.length_b   1.000
_cell.length_c   1.000
_cell.angle_alpha   90.00
_cell.angle_beta   90.00
_cell.angle_gamma   90.00
#
_symmetry.space_group_name_H-M   'P 1'
#
loop_
_entity.id
_entity.type
_entity.pdbx_description
1 polymer ?
#
loop_
_entity_poly.entity_id
_entity_poly.type
_entity_poly.pdbx_seq_one_letter_code
_entity_poly.pdbx_strand_id
1 'polypeptide(L)'
;MDSAISTGNSRFDAALGTGGLPLGRLVEVSGLMDADLTLFLSDLRSSMKPETTAILRLASGATREGIDGLVSAAVLEKPSVLAIQSADHDGTDLLGSASVCRWLLSVAAEHHLSIVCGMPFGIRVNPGLKVVATGLASIADLRLQVQVQAQHTGAFTVRVVKNTMAKPGAEVTFG
;
A
#
# COMPACT_ATOMS: atom_id res chain seq x y z
N MET A 1 -7.08 22.86 1.82
CA MET A 1 -6.22 21.79 2.38
C MET A 1 -6.35 20.61 1.46
N ASP A 2 -5.23 20.19 0.87
CA ASP A 2 -5.24 19.08 -0.09
C ASP A 2 -5.64 17.80 0.63
N SER A 3 -6.73 17.18 0.18
CA SER A 3 -7.26 15.93 0.76
C SER A 3 -6.60 14.68 0.18
N ALA A 4 -5.79 14.84 -0.86
CA ALA A 4 -5.17 13.75 -1.61
C ALA A 4 -3.81 14.15 -2.17
N ILE A 5 -2.95 13.15 -2.36
CA ILE A 5 -1.62 13.26 -2.94
C ILE A 5 -1.69 12.66 -4.35
N SER A 6 -1.49 13.48 -5.38
CA SER A 6 -1.49 12.99 -6.76
C SER A 6 -0.42 11.91 -6.94
N THR A 7 -0.80 10.82 -7.61
CA THR A 7 0.10 9.73 -7.98
C THR A 7 0.96 10.07 -9.20
N GLY A 8 0.75 11.24 -9.82
CA GLY A 8 1.33 11.61 -11.11
C GLY A 8 0.66 10.92 -12.31
N ASN A 9 -0.23 9.96 -12.06
CA ASN A 9 -1.02 9.30 -13.09
C ASN A 9 -2.49 9.76 -13.00
N SER A 10 -2.90 10.62 -13.94
CA SER A 10 -4.24 11.23 -13.93
C SER A 10 -5.38 10.21 -14.02
N ARG A 11 -5.17 9.07 -14.71
CA ARG A 11 -6.16 7.99 -14.79
C ARG A 11 -6.28 7.27 -13.46
N PHE A 12 -5.15 7.04 -12.79
CA PHE A 12 -5.15 6.42 -11.48
C PHE A 12 -5.77 7.34 -10.43
N ASP A 13 -5.39 8.62 -10.40
CA ASP A 13 -5.97 9.64 -9.52
C ASP A 13 -7.51 9.75 -9.69
N ALA A 14 -7.99 9.67 -10.94
CA ALA A 14 -9.41 9.64 -11.24
C ALA A 14 -10.10 8.35 -10.77
N ALA A 15 -9.45 7.19 -10.94
CA ALA A 15 -9.95 5.90 -10.47
C ALA A 15 -10.06 5.83 -8.94
N LEU A 16 -9.17 6.52 -8.21
CA LEU A 16 -9.27 6.66 -6.76
C LEU A 16 -10.48 7.51 -6.31
N GLY A 17 -11.01 8.36 -7.20
CA GLY A 17 -12.18 9.21 -6.94
C GLY A 17 -11.92 10.40 -6.01
N THR A 18 -10.73 10.47 -5.41
CA THR A 18 -10.28 11.53 -4.50
C THR A 18 -9.25 12.46 -5.14
N GLY A 19 -8.82 12.19 -6.38
CA GLY A 19 -7.76 12.94 -7.06
C GLY A 19 -6.34 12.50 -6.67
N GLY A 20 -6.18 11.35 -6.02
CA GLY A 20 -4.89 10.82 -5.58
C GLY A 20 -4.98 9.95 -4.33
N LEU A 21 -3.82 9.57 -3.78
CA LEU A 21 -3.73 8.81 -2.54
C LEU A 21 -4.24 9.64 -1.34
N PRO A 22 -4.99 9.03 -0.42
CA PRO A 22 -5.63 9.77 0.66
C PRO A 22 -4.63 10.24 1.72
N LEU A 23 -4.68 11.53 2.09
CA LEU A 23 -3.82 12.10 3.11
C LEU A 23 -4.24 11.66 4.51
N GLY A 24 -3.29 11.25 5.35
CA GLY A 24 -3.55 10.86 6.74
C GLY A 24 -4.21 9.49 6.90
N ARG A 25 -4.07 8.62 5.90
CA ARG A 25 -4.80 7.36 5.79
C ARG A 25 -3.89 6.18 5.49
N LEU A 26 -4.45 4.99 5.72
CA LEU A 26 -3.79 3.73 5.46
C LEU A 26 -4.33 3.11 4.17
N VAL A 27 -3.43 2.71 3.28
CA VAL A 27 -3.72 2.09 1.99
C VAL A 27 -3.15 0.67 1.97
N GLU A 28 -3.97 -0.32 1.61
CA GLU A 28 -3.50 -1.68 1.34
C GLU A 28 -3.27 -1.88 -0.16
N VAL A 29 -2.14 -2.50 -0.52
CA VAL A 29 -1.86 -3.05 -1.85
C VAL A 29 -1.77 -4.57 -1.73
N SER A 30 -2.54 -5.28 -2.55
CA SER A 30 -2.64 -6.75 -2.54
C SER A 30 -2.69 -7.33 -3.95
N GLY A 31 -2.44 -8.63 -4.10
CA GLY A 31 -2.58 -9.36 -5.37
C GLY A 31 -1.29 -9.53 -6.18
N LEU A 32 -0.15 -9.09 -5.65
CA LEU A 32 1.16 -9.17 -6.30
C LEU A 32 2.10 -10.12 -5.55
N MET A 33 2.97 -10.83 -6.28
CA MET A 33 4.13 -11.49 -5.68
C MET A 33 5.17 -10.45 -5.23
N ASP A 34 6.16 -10.84 -4.44
CA ASP A 34 7.15 -9.92 -3.88
C ASP A 34 7.91 -9.08 -4.93
N ALA A 35 8.35 -9.73 -6.02
CA ALA A 35 9.01 -9.03 -7.12
C ALA A 35 8.07 -8.02 -7.80
N ASP A 36 6.82 -8.40 -8.05
CA ASP A 36 5.83 -7.54 -8.70
C ASP A 36 5.39 -6.39 -7.79
N LEU A 37 5.28 -6.62 -6.48
CA LEU A 37 5.00 -5.60 -5.48
C LEU A 37 6.14 -4.58 -5.40
N THR A 38 7.38 -5.07 -5.44
CA THR A 38 8.58 -4.22 -5.50
C THR A 38 8.56 -3.31 -6.73
N LEU A 39 8.23 -3.87 -7.90
CA LEU A 39 8.10 -3.12 -9.15
C LEU A 39 6.97 -2.09 -9.04
N PHE A 40 5.78 -2.50 -8.61
CA PHE A 40 4.62 -1.61 -8.45
C PHE A 40 4.91 -0.41 -7.55
N LEU A 41 5.51 -0.63 -6.37
CA LEU A 41 5.85 0.47 -5.45
C LEU A 41 6.96 1.36 -6.00
N SER A 42 7.87 0.81 -6.80
CA SER A 42 8.92 1.60 -7.47
C SER A 42 8.34 2.46 -8.59
N ASP A 43 7.41 1.92 -9.38
CA ASP A 43 6.71 2.65 -10.44
C ASP A 43 5.82 3.76 -9.86
N LEU A 44 5.11 3.47 -8.76
CA LEU A 44 4.35 4.47 -8.01
C LEU A 44 5.28 5.62 -7.56
N ARG A 45 6.41 5.30 -6.93
CA ARG A 45 7.40 6.30 -6.52
C ARG A 45 7.93 7.11 -7.70
N SER A 46 8.21 6.48 -8.84
CA SER A 46 8.75 7.15 -10.03
C SER A 46 7.75 8.11 -10.68
N SER A 47 6.46 7.80 -10.59
CA SER A 47 5.38 8.63 -11.11
C SER A 47 5.13 9.87 -10.23
N MET A 48 5.49 9.77 -8.96
CA MET A 48 5.40 10.85 -7.97
C MET A 48 6.69 11.67 -7.96
N LYS A 49 6.66 12.89 -7.38
CA LYS A 49 7.90 13.65 -7.21
C LYS A 49 8.87 12.87 -6.28
N PRO A 50 10.17 12.78 -6.60
CA PRO A 50 11.11 11.91 -5.87
C PRO A 50 11.22 12.22 -4.37
N GLU A 51 11.07 13.49 -4.00
CA GLU A 51 11.08 13.97 -2.60
C GLU A 51 9.84 13.60 -1.79
N THR A 52 8.82 13.01 -2.43
CA THR A 52 7.50 12.81 -1.81
C THR A 52 7.31 11.41 -1.24
N THR A 53 8.14 10.43 -1.63
CA THR A 53 7.91 9.02 -1.32
C THR A 53 9.12 8.34 -0.71
N ALA A 54 8.94 7.76 0.49
CA ALA A 54 9.90 6.86 1.13
C ALA A 54 9.42 5.40 1.00
N ILE A 55 10.35 4.47 0.81
CA ILE A 55 10.05 3.02 0.75
C ILE A 55 10.81 2.31 1.86
N LEU A 56 10.09 1.67 2.76
CA LEU A 56 10.61 0.79 3.79
C LEU A 56 10.36 -0.66 3.39
N ARG A 57 11.42 -1.46 3.33
CA ARG A 57 11.34 -2.91 3.12
C ARG A 57 11.61 -3.62 4.43
N LEU A 58 10.61 -4.31 4.94
CA LEU A 58 10.70 -5.07 6.17
C LEU A 58 11.25 -6.45 5.84
N ALA A 59 12.34 -6.84 6.51
CA ALA A 59 12.85 -8.20 6.42
C ALA A 59 11.85 -9.18 7.08
N SER A 60 11.93 -10.46 6.69
CA SER A 60 11.14 -11.51 7.33
C SER A 60 11.43 -11.58 8.83
N GLY A 61 10.39 -11.69 9.64
CA GLY A 61 10.52 -11.72 11.10
C GLY A 61 10.88 -10.37 11.75
N ALA A 62 10.62 -9.25 11.07
CA ALA A 62 10.74 -7.93 11.68
C ALA A 62 9.95 -7.85 12.99
N THR A 63 10.48 -7.15 14.00
CA THR A 63 9.82 -6.93 15.29
C THR A 63 9.04 -5.63 15.29
N ARG A 64 8.09 -5.48 16.23
CA ARG A 64 7.33 -4.23 16.38
C ARG A 64 8.25 -3.04 16.63
N GLU A 65 9.25 -3.22 17.49
CA GLU A 65 10.26 -2.21 17.82
C GLU A 65 11.12 -1.86 16.60
N GLY A 66 11.48 -2.87 15.79
CA GLY A 66 12.22 -2.66 14.54
C GLY A 66 11.44 -1.81 13.54
N ILE A 67 10.15 -2.13 13.34
CA ILE A 67 9.26 -1.31 12.49
C ILE A 67 9.12 0.10 13.07
N ASP A 68 8.98 0.24 14.39
CA ASP A 68 8.87 1.54 15.06
C ASP A 68 10.03 2.47 14.72
N GLY A 69 11.26 1.95 14.87
CA GLY A 69 12.47 2.71 14.59
C GLY A 69 12.58 3.10 13.12
N LEU A 70 12.26 2.18 12.20
CA LEU A 70 12.30 2.45 10.76
C LEU A 70 11.25 3.48 10.32
N VAL A 71 10.02 3.37 10.81
CA VAL A 71 8.94 4.32 10.51
C VAL A 71 9.27 5.68 11.10
N SER A 72 9.74 5.74 12.35
CA SER A 72 10.14 6.99 12.99
C SER A 72 11.24 7.70 12.21
N ALA A 73 12.27 6.96 11.79
CA ALA A 73 13.35 7.51 10.96
C ALA A 73 12.82 8.02 9.60
N ALA A 74 11.96 7.25 8.93
CA ALA A 74 11.41 7.64 7.63
C ALA A 74 10.52 8.90 7.71
N VAL A 75 9.75 9.04 8.78
CA VAL A 75 8.85 10.18 8.98
C VAL A 75 9.63 11.48 9.24
N LEU A 76 10.84 11.42 9.80
CA LEU A 76 11.69 12.60 9.98
C LEU A 76 12.10 13.25 8.65
N GLU A 77 12.18 12.46 7.57
CA GLU A 77 12.40 12.95 6.21
C GLU A 77 11.16 13.62 5.60
N LYS A 78 10.02 13.62 6.32
CA LYS A 78 8.74 14.23 5.95
C LYS A 78 8.22 13.82 4.55
N PRO A 79 8.20 12.53 4.19
CA PRO A 79 7.58 12.09 2.95
C PRO A 79 6.06 12.33 3.01
N SER A 80 5.43 12.66 1.88
CA SER A 80 3.95 12.64 1.82
C SER A 80 3.42 11.22 1.63
N VAL A 81 4.22 10.29 1.12
CA VAL A 81 3.89 8.86 1.00
C VAL A 81 4.97 8.00 1.65
N LEU A 82 4.56 7.14 2.58
CA LEU A 82 5.41 6.12 3.15
C LEU A 82 4.93 4.75 2.67
N ALA A 83 5.66 4.14 1.74
CA ALA A 83 5.40 2.77 1.32
C ALA A 83 6.12 1.78 2.25
N ILE A 84 5.40 0.80 2.77
CA ILE A 84 5.92 -0.28 3.61
C ILE A 84 5.66 -1.58 2.89
N GLN A 85 6.72 -2.26 2.48
CA GLN A 85 6.69 -3.58 1.87
C GLN A 85 7.14 -4.60 2.90
N SER A 86 6.30 -5.59 3.19
CA SER A 86 6.71 -6.74 3.97
C SER A 86 7.31 -7.83 3.09
N ALA A 87 8.30 -8.56 3.60
CA ALA A 87 8.81 -9.77 2.96
C ALA A 87 8.08 -11.04 3.45
N ASP A 88 7.21 -10.94 4.46
CA ASP A 88 6.53 -12.11 5.02
C ASP A 88 5.34 -12.55 4.14
N HIS A 89 5.31 -13.85 3.85
CA HIS A 89 4.35 -14.47 2.96
C HIS A 89 3.23 -15.19 3.73
N ASP A 90 3.52 -15.69 4.94
CA ASP A 90 2.70 -16.72 5.59
C ASP A 90 1.63 -16.18 6.57
N GLY A 91 1.32 -14.88 6.50
CA GLY A 91 0.27 -14.27 7.32
C GLY A 91 0.61 -14.07 8.81
N THR A 92 1.84 -14.38 9.22
CA THR A 92 2.42 -13.98 10.53
C THR A 92 3.00 -12.58 10.53
N ASP A 93 2.82 -11.86 9.41
CA ASP A 93 3.29 -10.50 9.23
C ASP A 93 2.74 -9.57 10.31
N LEU A 94 3.58 -8.67 10.81
CA LEU A 94 3.16 -7.58 11.69
C LEU A 94 2.14 -6.66 11.02
N LEU A 95 2.15 -6.51 9.70
CA LEU A 95 1.07 -5.83 8.96
C LEU A 95 -0.25 -6.61 8.99
N GLY A 96 -0.23 -7.90 9.31
CA GLY A 96 -1.42 -8.68 9.66
C GLY A 96 -2.05 -8.29 10.98
N SER A 97 -1.29 -7.65 11.88
CA SER A 97 -1.77 -7.26 13.21
C SER A 97 -2.63 -6.00 13.19
N ALA A 98 -3.81 -6.09 13.79
CA ALA A 98 -4.71 -4.96 13.94
C ALA A 98 -4.15 -3.85 14.86
N SER A 99 -3.27 -4.18 15.83
CA SER A 99 -2.64 -3.16 16.68
C SER A 99 -1.61 -2.35 15.90
N VAL A 100 -0.79 -3.02 15.08
CA VAL A 100 0.21 -2.37 14.21
C VAL A 100 -0.47 -1.49 13.18
N CYS A 101 -1.52 -1.99 12.51
CA CYS A 101 -2.24 -1.21 11.51
C CYS A 101 -2.92 0.04 12.09
N ARG A 102 -3.49 -0.05 13.31
CA ARG A 102 -4.05 1.14 13.99
C ARG A 102 -2.98 2.15 14.37
N TRP A 103 -1.82 1.67 14.83
CA TRP A 103 -0.68 2.55 15.10
C TRP A 103 -0.19 3.24 13.82
N LEU A 104 -0.01 2.51 12.72
CA LEU A 104 0.35 3.10 11.42
C LEU A 104 -0.69 4.13 10.95
N LEU A 105 -1.99 3.85 11.12
CA LEU A 105 -3.04 4.82 10.80
C LEU A 105 -2.93 6.09 11.67
N SER A 106 -2.57 5.97 12.95
CA SER A 106 -2.30 7.11 13.83
C SER A 106 -1.11 7.94 13.33
N VAL A 107 -0.01 7.27 12.96
CA VAL A 107 1.19 7.91 12.38
C VAL A 107 0.83 8.65 11.10
N ALA A 108 0.06 8.02 10.20
CA ALA A 108 -0.40 8.63 8.96
C ALA A 108 -1.14 9.95 9.25
N ALA A 109 -2.11 9.91 10.17
CA ALA A 109 -2.92 11.06 10.55
C ALA A 109 -2.11 12.17 11.22
N GLU A 110 -1.23 11.83 12.16
CA GLU A 110 -0.40 12.78 12.91
C GLU A 110 0.60 13.51 12.01
N HIS A 111 1.21 12.79 11.07
CA HIS A 111 2.23 13.34 10.18
C HIS A 111 1.69 13.80 8.83
N HIS A 112 0.37 13.77 8.64
CA HIS A 112 -0.31 14.16 7.41
C HIS A 112 0.32 13.51 6.16
N LEU A 113 0.49 12.18 6.19
CA LEU A 113 1.04 11.41 5.07
C LEU A 113 0.13 10.22 4.73
N SER A 114 0.28 9.66 3.52
CA SER A 114 -0.37 8.40 3.12
C SER A 114 0.57 7.23 3.39
N ILE A 115 0.16 6.26 4.19
CA ILE A 115 0.92 5.01 4.36
C ILE A 115 0.37 3.96 3.41
N VAL A 116 1.23 3.45 2.53
CA VAL A 116 0.90 2.39 1.56
C VAL A 116 1.56 1.10 2.01
N CYS A 117 0.77 0.15 2.50
CA CYS A 117 1.26 -1.14 2.96
C CYS A 117 1.02 -2.21 1.87
N GLY A 118 2.10 -2.86 1.44
CA GLY A 118 2.04 -4.00 0.54
C GLY A 118 2.45 -5.28 1.27
N MET A 119 1.61 -6.30 1.18
CA MET A 119 1.97 -7.66 1.59
C MET A 119 2.04 -8.54 0.34
N PRO A 120 3.20 -9.12 0.03
CA PRO A 120 3.34 -10.02 -1.10
C PRO A 120 2.42 -11.23 -0.89
N PHE A 121 1.77 -11.64 -1.96
CA PHE A 121 0.86 -12.78 -1.94
C PHE A 121 1.63 -14.04 -1.55
N GLY A 122 1.31 -14.59 -0.39
CA GLY A 122 1.94 -15.76 0.19
C GLY A 122 0.93 -16.81 0.63
N ILE A 123 -0.06 -17.11 -0.20
CA ILE A 123 -0.67 -18.42 -0.11
C ILE A 123 -0.84 -18.93 -1.55
N ARG A 124 -0.01 -19.90 -1.94
CA ARG A 124 -0.47 -20.92 -2.89
C ARG A 124 -1.64 -21.62 -2.23
N VAL A 125 -2.80 -21.03 -2.37
CA VAL A 125 -4.00 -21.69 -1.93
C VAL A 125 -4.41 -22.62 -3.04
N ASN A 126 -4.56 -23.89 -2.70
CA ASN A 126 -5.67 -24.69 -3.23
C ASN A 126 -6.86 -23.76 -3.55
N PRO A 127 -7.60 -23.94 -4.66
CA PRO A 127 -8.72 -23.07 -5.06
C PRO A 127 -9.92 -23.00 -4.07
N GLY A 128 -9.73 -23.29 -2.77
CA GLY A 128 -10.71 -23.25 -1.70
C GLY A 128 -10.32 -22.59 -0.36
N LEU A 129 -9.10 -22.09 -0.07
CA LEU A 129 -8.93 -21.22 1.12
C LEU A 129 -9.23 -19.75 0.81
N LYS A 130 -10.08 -19.20 1.68
CA LYS A 130 -10.42 -17.79 1.78
C LYS A 130 -9.16 -16.94 2.01
N VAL A 131 -9.12 -15.78 1.36
CA VAL A 131 -8.26 -14.66 1.76
C VAL A 131 -8.49 -14.43 3.25
N VAL A 132 -7.48 -14.69 4.07
CA VAL A 132 -7.55 -14.38 5.50
C VAL A 132 -7.63 -12.86 5.59
N ALA A 133 -8.74 -12.35 6.12
CA ALA A 133 -8.89 -10.93 6.37
C ALA A 133 -7.83 -10.52 7.41
N THR A 134 -6.76 -9.89 6.93
CA THR A 134 -5.70 -9.35 7.78
C THR A 134 -6.23 -8.12 8.54
N GLY A 135 -5.54 -7.75 9.62
CA GLY A 135 -5.77 -6.46 10.29
C GLY A 135 -5.71 -5.30 9.30
N LEU A 136 -4.75 -5.35 8.36
CA LEU A 136 -4.61 -4.36 7.29
C LEU A 136 -5.84 -4.26 6.40
N ALA A 137 -6.35 -5.38 5.86
CA ALA A 137 -7.57 -5.39 5.04
C ALA A 137 -8.79 -4.79 5.76
N SER A 138 -8.87 -4.98 7.08
CA SER A 138 -9.97 -4.47 7.90
C SER A 138 -9.83 -2.97 8.20
N ILE A 139 -8.62 -2.51 8.50
CA ILE A 139 -8.33 -1.15 8.97
C ILE A 139 -8.08 -0.17 7.82
N ALA A 140 -7.46 -0.61 6.72
CA ALA A 140 -7.11 0.27 5.60
C ALA A 140 -8.35 1.00 5.05
N ASP A 141 -8.21 2.32 4.84
CA ASP A 141 -9.25 3.18 4.29
C ASP A 141 -9.43 2.97 2.78
N LEU A 142 -8.32 2.69 2.10
CA LEU A 142 -8.26 2.40 0.67
C LEU A 142 -7.62 1.02 0.49
N ARG A 143 -8.22 0.17 -0.35
CA ARG A 143 -7.65 -1.13 -0.71
C ARG A 143 -7.57 -1.26 -2.21
N LEU A 144 -6.38 -1.59 -2.67
CA LEU A 144 -6.02 -1.79 -4.06
C LEU A 144 -5.72 -3.27 -4.27
N GLN A 145 -6.47 -3.89 -5.16
CA GLN A 145 -6.16 -5.22 -5.69
C GLN A 145 -5.46 -5.02 -7.03
N VAL A 146 -4.21 -5.44 -7.11
CA VAL A 146 -3.37 -5.25 -8.29
C VAL A 146 -3.11 -6.60 -8.94
N GLN A 147 -3.18 -6.63 -10.26
CA GLN A 147 -2.90 -7.79 -11.09
C GLN A 147 -1.91 -7.43 -12.19
N VAL A 148 -0.93 -8.31 -12.43
CA VAL A 148 -0.03 -8.19 -13.56
C VAL A 148 -0.75 -8.65 -14.82
N GLN A 149 -0.82 -7.80 -15.85
CA GLN A 149 -1.59 -8.10 -17.06
C GLN A 149 -0.79 -8.98 -18.04
N ALA A 150 0.51 -8.73 -18.17
CA ALA A 150 1.45 -9.58 -18.90
C ALA A 150 2.88 -9.38 -18.36
N GLN A 151 3.60 -10.48 -18.08
CA GLN A 151 4.96 -10.46 -17.51
C GLN A 151 6.00 -9.68 -18.34
N HIS A 152 5.68 -9.31 -19.59
CA HIS A 152 6.62 -8.66 -20.51
C HIS A 152 6.31 -7.18 -20.77
N THR A 153 5.15 -6.67 -20.37
CA THR A 153 4.77 -5.27 -20.62
C THR A 153 4.97 -4.37 -19.41
N GLY A 154 5.13 -4.93 -18.20
CA GLY A 154 5.16 -4.14 -16.96
C GLY A 154 3.81 -3.51 -16.61
N ALA A 155 2.73 -3.87 -17.31
CA ALA A 155 1.41 -3.30 -17.10
C ALA A 155 0.70 -3.92 -15.88
N PHE A 156 0.24 -3.05 -14.99
CA PHE A 156 -0.56 -3.37 -13.81
C PHE A 156 -2.00 -2.95 -14.03
N THR A 157 -2.93 -3.84 -13.70
CA THR A 157 -4.34 -3.48 -13.52
C THR A 157 -4.62 -3.33 -12.03
N VAL A 158 -5.04 -2.14 -11.64
CA VAL A 158 -5.39 -1.79 -10.26
C VAL A 158 -6.89 -1.65 -10.14
N ARG A 159 -7.47 -2.42 -9.22
CA ARG A 159 -8.88 -2.37 -8.86
C ARG A 159 -9.05 -1.82 -7.45
N VAL A 160 -9.91 -0.81 -7.30
CA VAL A 160 -10.24 -0.23 -6.00
C VAL A 160 -11.31 -1.09 -5.33
N VAL A 161 -10.91 -1.99 -4.44
CA VAL A 161 -11.83 -2.96 -3.79
C VAL A 161 -12.46 -2.44 -2.50
N LYS A 162 -11.87 -1.42 -1.89
CA LYS A 162 -12.46 -0.64 -0.78
C LYS A 162 -11.97 0.78 -0.88
N ASN A 163 -12.86 1.73 -0.62
CA ASN A 163 -12.53 3.13 -0.46
C ASN A 163 -13.56 3.74 0.49
N THR A 164 -13.10 4.25 1.64
CA THR A 164 -13.98 4.87 2.65
C THR A 164 -14.32 6.32 2.32
N MET A 165 -13.67 6.91 1.32
CA MET A 165 -13.75 8.34 0.97
C MET A 165 -14.45 8.59 -0.37
N ALA A 166 -14.52 7.57 -1.24
CA ALA A 166 -15.22 7.62 -2.52
C ALA A 166 -15.82 6.26 -2.87
N LYS A 167 -16.60 6.20 -3.97
CA LYS A 167 -17.22 4.96 -4.42
C LYS A 167 -16.16 3.95 -4.89
N PRO A 168 -16.10 2.73 -4.32
CA PRO A 168 -15.17 1.68 -4.80
C PRO A 168 -15.67 1.05 -6.11
N GLY A 169 -14.82 0.23 -6.73
CA GLY A 169 -15.12 -0.57 -7.92
C GLY A 169 -14.53 -0.04 -9.22
N ALA A 170 -13.88 1.12 -9.19
CA ALA A 170 -13.10 1.60 -10.33
C ALA A 170 -11.90 0.68 -10.59
N GLU A 171 -11.57 0.54 -11.86
CA GLU A 171 -10.45 -0.27 -12.35
C GLU A 171 -9.66 0.53 -13.37
N VAL A 172 -8.34 0.49 -13.28
CA VAL A 172 -7.44 1.21 -14.16
C VAL A 172 -6.24 0.34 -14.49
N THR A 173 -5.84 0.36 -15.76
CA THR A 173 -4.60 -0.27 -16.19
C THR A 173 -3.56 0.81 -16.46
N PHE A 174 -2.36 0.65 -15.93
CA PHE A 174 -1.22 1.51 -16.18
C PHE A 174 0.10 0.72 -16.20
N GLY A 175 1.04 1.20 -17.01
CA GLY A 175 2.34 0.60 -17.31
C GLY A 175 2.72 0.91 -18.75
#